data_AF-A0A9P3ZRG6-F1
#
_entry.id   AF-A0A9P3ZRG6-F1
#
_cell.length_a   1.000
_cell.length_b   1.000
_cell.length_c   1.000
_cell.angle_alpha   90.00
_cell.angle_beta   90.00
_cell.angle_gamma   90.00
#
_symmetry.space_group_name_H-M   'P 1'
#
loop_
_entity.id
_entity.type
_entity.pdbx_description
1 polymer ?
#
loop_
_entity_poly.entity_id
_entity_poly.type
_entity_poly.pdbx_seq_one_letter_code
_entity_poly.pdbx_strand_id
1 'polypeptide(L)'
;MLYRFLFLAAFACGLTTPCFSSGKESVPEPSVDVSLYQWSTNTSFRQTPPVESREFQLEMKVAGNSPWKVIYCEDKEHELSLKDSTGSSCSGMECRYYASHKPERDRRDGIVYVTADSWLPSPDAVWTEVKGDIPCVVSCATADSESVKIKLEKGFSIPVVLKNAGMEQEGGKGGHDVEAVLEVENYQAGKEENSGSWLVLQLTSSEKIGFLDFELKAADDTVLSVRTSGRGFGTAENKYEWNRYLSVEGIEGNELSVTVRHAVNLKRIMASVDIRSGLFGQMEKMEMKKEGNGHE
;
A
#
# COMPACT_ATOMS: atom_id res chain seq x y z
N MET A 1 -1.15 84.94 22.17
CA MET A 1 -1.33 83.54 22.64
C MET A 1 -2.66 83.03 22.10
N LEU A 2 -2.72 81.72 21.82
CA LEU A 2 -3.81 80.93 21.21
C LEU A 2 -4.01 81.10 19.69
N TYR A 3 -3.51 80.11 18.95
CA TYR A 3 -4.08 79.69 17.68
C TYR A 3 -4.98 78.47 17.93
N ARG A 4 -6.25 78.55 17.54
CA ARG A 4 -7.18 77.42 17.45
C ARG A 4 -7.34 77.02 15.99
N PHE A 5 -7.23 75.72 15.78
CA PHE A 5 -7.42 75.00 14.53
C PHE A 5 -8.91 74.97 14.13
N LEU A 6 -9.15 75.10 12.82
CA LEU A 6 -10.25 74.47 12.10
C LEU A 6 -9.67 73.95 10.79
N PHE A 7 -9.66 72.63 10.62
CA PHE A 7 -9.30 71.95 9.37
C PHE A 7 -10.49 71.11 8.91
N LEU A 8 -10.88 71.26 7.65
CA LEU A 8 -11.70 70.30 6.92
C LEU A 8 -11.52 70.50 5.40
N ALA A 9 -11.65 69.36 4.69
CA ALA A 9 -11.53 69.09 3.25
C ALA A 9 -10.11 68.67 2.78
N ALA A 10 -9.81 67.39 2.54
CA ALA A 10 -10.25 66.48 1.45
C ALA A 10 -9.70 66.96 0.08
N PHE A 11 -8.99 66.21 -0.76
CA PHE A 11 -9.14 64.82 -1.23
C PHE A 11 -7.84 64.41 -1.99
N ALA A 12 -7.58 63.09 -2.11
CA ALA A 12 -7.10 62.39 -3.32
C ALA A 12 -5.87 61.46 -3.22
N CYS A 13 -6.14 60.20 -3.60
CA CYS A 13 -5.30 59.23 -4.31
C CYS A 13 -4.26 58.40 -3.54
N GLY A 14 -4.67 57.19 -3.15
CA GLY A 14 -3.80 56.04 -2.96
C GLY A 14 -4.55 54.75 -3.32
N LEU A 15 -4.24 54.19 -4.49
CA LEU A 15 -4.69 52.87 -4.94
C LEU A 15 -4.23 51.80 -3.95
N THR A 16 -5.15 51.21 -3.19
CA THR A 16 -4.88 49.97 -2.46
C THR A 16 -5.17 48.80 -3.39
N THR A 17 -4.12 48.24 -3.97
CA THR A 17 -4.12 46.88 -4.52
C THR A 17 -4.61 45.93 -3.42
N PRO A 18 -5.65 45.12 -3.64
CA PRO A 18 -6.01 44.09 -2.69
C PRO A 18 -4.89 43.06 -2.68
N CYS A 19 -4.24 42.88 -1.53
CA CYS A 19 -3.43 41.72 -1.26
C CYS A 19 -4.31 40.48 -1.43
N PHE A 20 -4.20 39.81 -2.58
CA PHE A 20 -4.56 38.41 -2.68
C PHE A 20 -3.60 37.65 -1.76
N SER A 21 -4.03 37.45 -0.52
CA SER A 21 -3.49 36.38 0.31
C SER A 21 -3.72 35.10 -0.47
N SER A 22 -2.64 34.53 -0.98
CA SER A 22 -2.58 33.15 -1.43
C SER A 22 -2.95 32.29 -0.23
N GLY A 23 -4.25 32.03 -0.06
CA GLY A 23 -4.72 31.02 0.86
C GLY A 23 -4.13 29.70 0.39
N LYS A 24 -3.20 29.14 1.17
CA LYS A 24 -2.86 27.73 1.05
C LYS A 24 -4.15 26.97 1.32
N GLU A 25 -4.74 26.43 0.27
CA GLU A 25 -5.88 25.53 0.38
C GLU A 25 -5.47 24.41 1.35
N SER A 26 -6.16 24.32 2.48
CA SER A 26 -5.85 23.31 3.49
C SER A 26 -6.12 21.94 2.90
N VAL A 27 -5.13 21.04 2.94
CA VAL A 27 -5.32 19.66 2.52
C VAL A 27 -6.51 19.07 3.31
N PRO A 28 -7.52 18.49 2.64
CA PRO A 28 -8.70 17.96 3.32
C PRO A 28 -8.32 16.83 4.27
N GLU A 29 -9.16 16.56 5.27
CA GLU A 29 -8.94 15.43 6.16
C GLU A 29 -8.89 14.11 5.37
N PRO A 30 -7.98 13.19 5.75
CA PRO A 30 -7.89 11.90 5.10
C PRO A 30 -9.17 11.09 5.28
N SER A 31 -9.64 10.49 4.19
CA SER A 31 -10.75 9.54 4.20
C SER A 31 -10.48 8.40 3.21
N VAL A 32 -11.04 7.24 3.52
CA VAL A 32 -10.90 6.01 2.72
C VAL A 32 -12.28 5.42 2.50
N ASP A 33 -12.56 5.11 1.24
CA ASP A 33 -13.74 4.37 0.84
C ASP A 33 -13.43 2.87 0.85
N VAL A 34 -14.30 2.10 1.49
CA VAL A 34 -14.26 0.64 1.50
C VAL A 34 -15.51 0.12 0.79
N SER A 35 -15.33 -0.76 -0.19
CA SER A 35 -16.46 -1.36 -0.91
C SER A 35 -16.24 -2.84 -1.19
N LEU A 36 -17.35 -3.58 -1.28
CA LEU A 36 -17.31 -5.00 -1.61
C LEU A 36 -16.68 -5.22 -2.99
N TYR A 37 -15.71 -6.13 -3.07
CA TYR A 37 -15.24 -6.65 -4.35
C TYR A 37 -15.92 -7.96 -4.70
N GLN A 38 -15.74 -8.97 -3.85
CA GLN A 38 -16.30 -10.31 -4.01
C GLN A 38 -16.22 -11.08 -2.69
N TRP A 39 -16.86 -12.24 -2.65
CA TRP A 39 -16.70 -13.22 -1.57
C TRP A 39 -16.56 -14.61 -2.17
N SER A 40 -15.93 -15.52 -1.42
CA SER A 40 -15.76 -16.92 -1.80
C SER A 40 -15.77 -17.82 -0.56
N THR A 41 -15.96 -19.12 -0.80
CA THR A 41 -15.77 -20.15 0.22
C THR A 41 -14.70 -21.10 -0.28
N ASN A 42 -13.64 -21.28 0.50
CA ASN A 42 -12.51 -22.11 0.13
C ASN A 42 -12.35 -23.28 1.09
N THR A 43 -11.68 -24.33 0.62
CA THR A 43 -11.15 -25.36 1.50
C THR A 43 -9.74 -24.95 1.94
N SER A 44 -9.53 -24.85 3.24
CA SER A 44 -8.30 -24.40 3.89
C SER A 44 -7.58 -25.55 4.58
N PHE A 45 -6.24 -25.54 4.50
CA PHE A 45 -5.34 -26.50 5.14
C PHE A 45 -4.34 -25.80 6.08
N ARG A 46 -4.68 -24.61 6.58
CA ARG A 46 -3.77 -23.74 7.35
C ARG A 46 -3.38 -24.26 8.73
N GLN A 47 -4.05 -25.30 9.24
CA GLN A 47 -3.74 -25.88 10.55
C GLN A 47 -2.51 -26.81 10.48
N THR A 48 -1.80 -26.94 11.60
CA THR A 48 -0.74 -27.96 11.76
C THR A 48 -1.09 -28.85 12.94
N PRO A 49 -1.38 -30.16 12.74
CA PRO A 49 -1.43 -30.86 11.45
C PRO A 49 -2.55 -30.33 10.53
N PRO A 50 -2.44 -30.49 9.20
CA PRO A 50 -3.43 -29.98 8.25
C PRO A 50 -4.77 -30.68 8.46
N VAL A 51 -5.74 -29.93 8.97
CA VAL A 51 -7.14 -30.31 9.06
C VAL A 51 -7.88 -29.62 7.94
N GLU A 52 -8.64 -30.39 7.16
CA GLU A 52 -9.54 -29.84 6.15
C GLU A 52 -10.60 -29.00 6.87
N SER A 53 -10.54 -27.69 6.66
CA SER A 53 -11.51 -26.73 7.17
C SER A 53 -12.08 -25.94 6.00
N ARG A 54 -13.30 -25.44 6.13
CA ARG A 54 -13.83 -24.48 5.16
C ARG A 54 -13.69 -23.08 5.71
N GLU A 55 -13.24 -22.16 4.88
CA GLU A 55 -13.09 -20.75 5.21
C GLU A 55 -14.03 -19.92 4.32
N PHE A 56 -14.64 -18.89 4.92
CA PHE A 56 -15.29 -17.83 4.16
C PHE A 56 -14.30 -16.70 3.97
N GLN A 57 -14.15 -16.22 2.74
CA GLN A 57 -13.27 -15.11 2.41
C GLN A 57 -14.07 -13.98 1.78
N LEU A 58 -13.87 -12.77 2.30
CA LEU A 58 -14.41 -11.54 1.76
C LEU A 58 -13.28 -10.66 1.24
N GLU A 59 -13.45 -10.14 0.03
CA GLU A 59 -12.51 -9.19 -0.56
C GLU A 59 -13.14 -7.81 -0.63
N MET A 60 -12.46 -6.82 -0.06
CA MET A 60 -12.89 -5.43 -0.03
C MET A 60 -11.89 -4.55 -0.76
N LYS A 61 -12.39 -3.71 -1.66
CA LYS A 61 -11.63 -2.65 -2.30
C LYS A 61 -11.41 -1.53 -1.30
N VAL A 62 -10.20 -1.01 -1.22
CA VAL A 62 -9.90 0.22 -0.48
C VAL A 62 -9.33 1.27 -1.42
N ALA A 63 -9.80 2.50 -1.26
CA ALA A 63 -9.32 3.66 -2.01
C ALA A 63 -9.32 4.90 -1.13
N GLY A 64 -8.21 5.64 -1.14
CA GLY A 64 -8.15 6.96 -0.53
C GLY A 64 -8.93 7.96 -1.37
N ASN A 65 -9.69 8.82 -0.71
CA ASN A 65 -10.35 9.92 -1.39
C ASN A 65 -9.32 10.99 -1.73
N SER A 66 -9.29 11.40 -3.00
CA SER A 66 -8.32 12.38 -3.53
C SER A 66 -8.23 13.61 -2.61
N PRO A 67 -7.02 14.06 -2.23
CA PRO A 67 -5.70 13.68 -2.77
C PRO A 67 -5.03 12.48 -2.08
N TRP A 68 -5.71 11.82 -1.15
CA TRP A 68 -5.14 10.74 -0.35
C TRP A 68 -5.11 9.42 -1.12
N LYS A 69 -4.08 8.61 -0.85
CA LYS A 69 -3.95 7.23 -1.30
C LYS A 69 -3.71 6.32 -0.12
N VAL A 70 -4.31 5.13 -0.12
CA VAL A 70 -3.97 4.06 0.83
C VAL A 70 -2.61 3.48 0.46
N ILE A 71 -1.70 3.52 1.42
CA ILE A 71 -0.35 2.95 1.30
C ILE A 71 -0.35 1.50 1.74
N TYR A 72 -0.96 1.23 2.91
CA TYR A 72 -1.29 -0.10 3.37
C TYR A 72 -2.43 -0.05 4.39
N CYS A 73 -3.10 -1.17 4.61
CA CYS A 73 -3.86 -1.38 5.84
C CYS A 73 -3.09 -2.36 6.73
N GLU A 74 -3.31 -2.27 8.04
CA GLU A 74 -2.61 -3.10 9.00
C GLU A 74 -3.09 -4.55 8.91
N ASP A 75 -2.15 -5.49 8.92
CA ASP A 75 -2.46 -6.92 8.92
C ASP A 75 -2.60 -7.35 10.38
N LYS A 76 -3.76 -7.93 10.75
CA LYS A 76 -4.08 -8.54 12.07
C LYS A 76 -5.57 -8.86 12.20
N GLU A 77 -5.93 -9.51 13.30
CA GLU A 77 -7.31 -9.49 13.80
C GLU A 77 -7.65 -8.06 14.23
N HIS A 78 -8.64 -7.48 13.57
CA HIS A 78 -9.21 -6.18 13.93
C HIS A 78 -10.61 -6.39 14.51
N GLU A 79 -11.20 -5.34 15.07
CA GLU A 79 -12.58 -5.32 15.59
C GLU A 79 -13.62 -5.38 14.46
N LEU A 80 -13.41 -6.24 13.46
CA LEU A 80 -14.42 -6.59 12.49
C LEU A 80 -15.33 -7.67 13.08
N SER A 81 -16.62 -7.49 12.83
CA SER A 81 -17.67 -8.46 13.08
C SER A 81 -18.22 -8.94 11.75
N LEU A 82 -18.37 -10.27 11.61
CA LEU A 82 -19.02 -10.88 10.47
C LEU A 82 -20.21 -11.67 10.97
N LYS A 83 -21.35 -11.49 10.32
CA LYS A 83 -22.55 -12.27 10.60
C LYS A 83 -23.34 -12.56 9.34
N ASP A 84 -24.16 -13.58 9.39
CA ASP A 84 -25.12 -13.88 8.35
C ASP A 84 -26.54 -13.44 8.73
N SER A 85 -27.49 -13.64 7.82
CA SER A 85 -28.89 -13.28 8.02
C SER A 85 -29.66 -14.14 9.02
N THR A 86 -29.11 -15.28 9.45
CA THR A 86 -29.74 -16.15 10.46
C THR A 86 -29.28 -15.78 11.88
N GLY A 87 -28.23 -14.95 11.98
CA GLY A 87 -27.62 -14.52 13.23
C GLY A 87 -26.37 -15.30 13.60
N SER A 88 -25.92 -16.25 12.76
CA SER A 88 -24.60 -16.86 12.93
C SER A 88 -23.53 -15.79 12.75
N SER A 89 -22.52 -15.79 13.61
CA SER A 89 -21.45 -14.80 13.59
C SER A 89 -20.08 -15.42 13.78
N CYS A 90 -19.07 -14.74 13.25
CA CYS A 90 -17.66 -15.05 13.41
C CYS A 90 -16.97 -13.87 14.09
N SER A 91 -16.13 -14.19 15.07
CA SER A 91 -15.20 -13.28 15.73
C SER A 91 -13.77 -13.78 15.51
N GLY A 92 -12.78 -12.88 15.45
CA GLY A 92 -11.37 -13.26 15.25
C GLY A 92 -11.03 -13.55 13.79
N MET A 93 -11.53 -12.72 12.87
CA MET A 93 -11.18 -12.84 11.45
C MET A 93 -9.81 -12.25 11.17
N GLU A 94 -9.06 -12.91 10.31
CA GLU A 94 -7.77 -12.40 9.85
C GLU A 94 -7.97 -11.37 8.73
N CYS A 95 -7.38 -10.19 8.88
CA CYS A 95 -7.29 -9.20 7.81
C CYS A 95 -5.91 -9.17 7.19
N ARG A 96 -5.85 -9.20 5.85
CA ARG A 96 -4.61 -9.03 5.07
C ARG A 96 -4.78 -8.01 3.96
N TYR A 97 -3.84 -7.07 3.87
CA TYR A 97 -3.83 -6.07 2.82
C TYR A 97 -2.90 -6.44 1.67
N TYR A 98 -3.38 -6.24 0.44
CA TYR A 98 -2.57 -6.32 -0.77
C TYR A 98 -2.75 -5.04 -1.58
N ALA A 99 -1.66 -4.33 -1.85
CA ALA A 99 -1.71 -3.13 -2.70
C ALA A 99 -2.22 -3.47 -4.12
N SER A 100 -2.76 -2.51 -4.86
CA SER A 100 -3.17 -2.74 -6.25
C SER A 100 -1.95 -2.93 -7.15
N HIS A 101 -2.04 -3.82 -8.14
CA HIS A 101 -1.00 -4.01 -9.15
C HIS A 101 -1.02 -2.93 -10.24
N LYS A 102 -2.16 -2.24 -10.42
CA LYS A 102 -2.39 -1.21 -11.45
C LYS A 102 -3.34 -0.13 -10.91
N PRO A 103 -2.90 0.73 -9.97
CA PRO A 103 -3.76 1.73 -9.34
C PRO A 103 -4.45 2.65 -10.37
N GLU A 104 -3.79 2.94 -11.50
CA GLU A 104 -4.31 3.80 -12.58
C GLU A 104 -5.49 3.19 -13.36
N ARG A 105 -5.58 1.86 -13.48
CA ARG A 105 -6.70 1.20 -14.19
C ARG A 105 -7.86 0.84 -13.28
N ASP A 106 -7.57 0.53 -12.02
CA ASP A 106 -8.52 -0.10 -11.12
C ASP A 106 -9.28 0.85 -10.20
N ARG A 107 -8.95 2.15 -10.18
CA ARG A 107 -9.49 3.16 -9.24
C ARG A 107 -9.49 2.66 -7.79
N ARG A 108 -8.46 1.90 -7.43
CA ARG A 108 -8.28 1.25 -6.14
C ARG A 108 -6.82 1.31 -5.76
N ASP A 109 -6.58 1.59 -4.50
CA ASP A 109 -5.24 1.56 -3.94
C ASP A 109 -4.85 0.15 -3.49
N GLY A 110 -5.82 -0.68 -3.09
CA GLY A 110 -5.58 -2.08 -2.73
C GLY A 110 -6.85 -2.89 -2.47
N ILE A 111 -6.63 -4.12 -2.00
CA ILE A 111 -7.65 -5.06 -1.55
C ILE A 111 -7.32 -5.50 -0.13
N VAL A 112 -8.32 -5.48 0.74
CA VAL A 112 -8.27 -6.14 2.05
C VAL A 112 -9.04 -7.45 1.96
N TYR A 113 -8.36 -8.54 2.30
CA TYR A 113 -8.94 -9.86 2.46
C TYR A 113 -9.31 -10.03 3.92
N VAL A 114 -10.56 -10.41 4.18
CA VAL A 114 -11.04 -10.82 5.50
C VAL A 114 -11.33 -12.31 5.41
N THR A 115 -10.59 -13.10 6.17
CA THR A 115 -10.73 -14.55 6.21
C THR A 115 -11.34 -14.96 7.55
N ALA A 116 -12.47 -15.65 7.48
CA ALA A 116 -13.14 -16.27 8.61
C ALA A 116 -12.85 -17.77 8.60
N ASP A 117 -11.84 -18.17 9.37
CA ASP A 117 -11.43 -19.57 9.47
C ASP A 117 -12.52 -20.41 10.17
N SER A 118 -12.81 -21.58 9.62
CA SER A 118 -13.80 -22.53 10.18
C SER A 118 -15.22 -21.96 10.37
N TRP A 119 -15.56 -20.88 9.68
CA TRP A 119 -16.90 -20.31 9.65
C TRP A 119 -17.43 -20.23 8.22
N LEU A 120 -18.70 -20.57 8.05
CA LEU A 120 -19.44 -20.41 6.81
C LEU A 120 -20.82 -19.78 7.10
N PRO A 121 -21.40 -19.07 6.12
CA PRO A 121 -22.80 -18.68 6.21
C PRO A 121 -23.71 -19.91 6.39
N SER A 122 -24.75 -19.75 7.20
CA SER A 122 -25.75 -20.80 7.43
C SER A 122 -26.44 -21.21 6.12
N PRO A 123 -26.95 -22.45 6.01
CA PRO A 123 -27.61 -22.93 4.79
C PRO A 123 -28.79 -22.05 4.33
N ASP A 124 -29.54 -21.48 5.28
CA ASP A 124 -30.68 -20.60 5.03
C ASP A 124 -30.31 -19.10 5.01
N ALA A 125 -29.02 -18.78 5.07
CA ALA A 125 -28.56 -17.41 5.01
C ALA A 125 -28.74 -16.83 3.60
N VAL A 126 -29.23 -15.60 3.54
CA VAL A 126 -29.45 -14.86 2.28
C VAL A 126 -28.48 -13.70 2.10
N TRP A 127 -27.81 -13.27 3.18
CA TRP A 127 -26.76 -12.26 3.14
C TRP A 127 -25.72 -12.49 4.24
N THR A 128 -24.54 -11.91 4.04
CA THR A 128 -23.53 -11.66 5.08
C THR A 128 -23.31 -10.16 5.26
N GLU A 129 -22.95 -9.76 6.47
CA GLU A 129 -22.66 -8.38 6.83
C GLU A 129 -21.34 -8.33 7.60
N VAL A 130 -20.42 -7.50 7.13
CA VAL A 130 -19.19 -7.15 7.83
C VAL A 130 -19.30 -5.72 8.34
N LYS A 131 -18.98 -5.52 9.63
CA LYS A 131 -18.92 -4.20 10.27
C LYS A 131 -17.71 -4.04 11.16
N GLY A 132 -17.18 -2.83 11.24
CA GLY A 132 -16.10 -2.46 12.15
C GLY A 132 -15.17 -1.45 11.49
N ASP A 133 -13.97 -1.29 12.02
CA ASP A 133 -12.97 -0.37 11.47
C ASP A 133 -11.68 -1.11 11.13
N ILE A 134 -11.05 -0.68 10.03
CA ILE A 134 -9.75 -1.19 9.58
C ILE A 134 -8.73 -0.05 9.68
N PRO A 135 -7.65 -0.21 10.46
CA PRO A 135 -6.55 0.75 10.46
C PRO A 135 -5.88 0.77 9.09
N CYS A 136 -5.95 1.91 8.41
CA CYS A 136 -5.28 2.14 7.15
C CYS A 136 -4.32 3.32 7.26
N VAL A 137 -3.18 3.18 6.61
CA VAL A 137 -2.16 4.22 6.50
C VAL A 137 -2.28 4.85 5.13
N VAL A 138 -2.43 6.18 5.12
CA VAL A 138 -2.62 6.97 3.92
C VAL A 138 -1.54 8.03 3.76
N SER A 139 -1.35 8.47 2.52
CA SER A 139 -0.52 9.62 2.20
C SER A 139 -1.04 10.34 0.96
N CYS A 140 -0.79 11.65 0.89
CA CYS A 140 -1.05 12.49 -0.28
C CYS A 140 0.24 13.02 -0.91
N ALA A 141 1.41 12.53 -0.48
CA ALA A 141 2.71 13.02 -0.92
C ALA A 141 3.74 11.90 -1.05
N THR A 142 4.66 12.06 -2.01
CA THR A 142 5.74 11.12 -2.28
C THR A 142 7.08 11.86 -2.30
N ALA A 143 8.15 11.15 -2.00
CA ALA A 143 9.51 11.64 -2.09
C ALA A 143 10.41 10.56 -2.68
N ASP A 144 11.56 11.01 -3.16
CA ASP A 144 12.64 10.16 -3.64
C ASP A 144 13.79 10.22 -2.64
N SER A 145 14.44 9.08 -2.40
CA SER A 145 15.67 9.02 -1.61
C SER A 145 16.83 9.70 -2.33
N GLU A 146 17.94 9.90 -1.63
CA GLU A 146 19.20 10.14 -2.32
C GLU A 146 19.55 8.90 -3.17
N SER A 147 20.11 9.13 -4.36
CA SER A 147 20.49 8.05 -5.27
C SER A 147 21.75 7.36 -4.76
N VAL A 148 21.71 6.04 -4.64
CA VAL A 148 22.83 5.23 -4.18
C VAL A 148 23.38 4.36 -5.29
N LYS A 149 24.70 4.23 -5.37
CA LYS A 149 25.35 3.32 -6.33
C LYS A 149 25.43 1.92 -5.75
N ILE A 150 24.91 0.95 -6.47
CA ILE A 150 24.98 -0.47 -6.13
C ILE A 150 25.88 -1.22 -7.09
N LYS A 151 26.50 -2.30 -6.60
CA LYS A 151 27.15 -3.30 -7.45
C LYS A 151 26.15 -4.40 -7.76
N LEU A 152 26.12 -4.87 -9.00
CA LEU A 152 25.27 -5.96 -9.47
C LEU A 152 25.82 -7.33 -9.04
N GLU A 153 25.95 -7.51 -7.73
CA GLU A 153 26.46 -8.72 -7.10
C GLU A 153 25.45 -9.19 -6.05
N LYS A 154 25.12 -10.48 -6.07
CA LYS A 154 24.20 -11.07 -5.10
C LYS A 154 24.73 -10.86 -3.67
N GLY A 155 23.87 -10.30 -2.81
CA GLY A 155 24.18 -10.00 -1.41
C GLY A 155 24.86 -8.64 -1.18
N PHE A 156 25.14 -7.87 -2.24
CA PHE A 156 25.57 -6.49 -2.08
C PHE A 156 24.47 -5.70 -1.37
N SER A 157 24.82 -4.98 -0.30
CA SER A 157 23.87 -4.16 0.46
C SER A 157 24.45 -2.80 0.84
N ILE A 158 23.58 -1.81 0.95
CA ILE A 158 23.93 -0.43 1.29
C ILE A 158 22.81 0.23 2.12
N PRO A 159 23.12 1.03 3.15
CA PRO A 159 22.10 1.77 3.88
C PRO A 159 21.52 2.91 3.03
N VAL A 160 20.24 3.17 3.23
CA VAL A 160 19.48 4.27 2.61
C VAL A 160 18.65 4.95 3.70
N VAL A 161 18.65 6.29 3.72
CA VAL A 161 17.81 7.06 4.63
C VAL A 161 16.60 7.59 3.86
N LEU A 162 15.40 7.25 4.34
CA LEU A 162 14.14 7.66 3.74
C LEU A 162 13.52 8.79 4.56
N LYS A 163 13.63 10.01 4.04
CA LYS A 163 13.19 11.22 4.74
C LYS A 163 11.68 11.23 4.93
N ASN A 164 11.21 11.50 6.16
CA ASN A 164 9.79 11.53 6.56
C ASN A 164 8.97 10.29 6.15
N ALA A 165 9.62 9.12 6.06
CA ALA A 165 8.97 7.87 5.65
C ALA A 165 8.28 7.14 6.81
N GLY A 166 8.67 7.46 8.05
CA GLY A 166 8.10 6.88 9.25
C GLY A 166 6.74 7.48 9.57
N MET A 167 5.93 6.74 10.32
CA MET A 167 4.65 7.23 10.83
C MET A 167 4.87 8.42 11.76
N GLU A 168 3.94 9.36 11.73
CA GLU A 168 3.89 10.42 12.73
C GLU A 168 3.65 9.81 14.12
N GLN A 169 4.50 10.19 15.08
CA GLN A 169 4.29 9.83 16.49
C GLN A 169 3.25 10.78 17.09
N GLU A 170 2.46 10.30 18.06
CA GLU A 170 1.44 11.12 18.71
C GLU A 170 2.04 12.44 19.25
N GLY A 171 1.48 13.57 18.82
CA GLY A 171 1.94 14.91 19.21
C GLY A 171 3.13 15.46 18.41
N GLY A 172 3.64 14.71 17.43
CA GLY A 172 4.67 15.14 16.50
C GLY A 172 4.19 16.17 15.47
N LYS A 173 5.14 16.75 14.74
CA LYS A 173 4.87 17.56 13.53
C LYS A 173 5.59 16.88 12.36
N GLY A 174 4.95 15.88 11.78
CA GLY A 174 5.47 15.13 10.63
C GLY A 174 6.04 13.76 10.98
N GLY A 175 6.21 12.94 9.94
CA GLY A 175 6.89 11.65 10.03
C GLY A 175 8.38 11.84 10.36
N HIS A 176 9.02 10.78 10.84
CA HIS A 176 10.46 10.77 11.10
C HIS A 176 11.22 10.08 9.95
N ASP A 177 12.52 10.30 9.89
CA ASP A 177 13.38 9.65 8.89
C ASP A 177 13.60 8.19 9.27
N VAL A 178 13.53 7.30 8.28
CA VAL A 178 13.67 5.85 8.49
C VAL A 178 14.95 5.35 7.85
N GLU A 179 15.75 4.63 8.63
CA GLU A 179 16.88 3.87 8.12
C GLU A 179 16.39 2.56 7.49
N ALA A 180 16.83 2.32 6.27
CA ALA A 180 16.56 1.10 5.52
C ALA A 180 17.84 0.55 4.90
N VAL A 181 17.82 -0.72 4.51
CA VAL A 181 18.90 -1.38 3.80
C VAL A 181 18.39 -1.82 2.42
N LEU A 182 19.06 -1.36 1.38
CA LEU A 182 18.84 -1.82 0.01
C LEU A 182 19.84 -2.95 -0.29
N GLU A 183 19.34 -4.09 -0.74
CA GLU A 183 20.12 -5.28 -1.08
C GLU A 183 19.82 -5.76 -2.50
N VAL A 184 20.86 -6.22 -3.20
CA VAL A 184 20.75 -7.00 -4.43
C VAL A 184 20.55 -8.47 -4.05
N GLU A 185 19.31 -8.90 -3.92
CA GLU A 185 18.97 -10.28 -3.54
C GLU A 185 19.41 -11.27 -4.64
N ASN A 186 19.28 -10.86 -5.90
CA ASN A 186 19.72 -11.66 -7.04
C ASN A 186 19.99 -10.78 -8.26
N TYR A 187 20.95 -11.20 -9.08
CA TYR A 187 21.23 -10.60 -10.38
C TYR A 187 21.62 -11.68 -11.39
N GLN A 188 21.02 -11.61 -12.58
CA GLN A 188 21.37 -12.43 -13.72
C GLN A 188 21.45 -11.55 -14.95
N ALA A 189 22.64 -11.43 -15.52
CA ALA A 189 22.85 -10.72 -16.77
C ALA A 189 22.08 -11.39 -17.91
N GLY A 190 21.49 -10.58 -18.79
CA GLY A 190 20.93 -11.04 -20.05
C GLY A 190 21.98 -11.79 -20.87
N LYS A 191 21.62 -12.95 -21.44
CA LYS A 191 22.54 -13.77 -22.25
C LYS A 191 22.52 -13.40 -23.74
N GLU A 192 21.47 -12.72 -24.20
CA GLU A 192 21.25 -12.32 -25.59
C GLU A 192 20.94 -10.83 -25.68
N GLU A 193 21.22 -10.22 -26.84
CA GLU A 193 21.00 -8.78 -27.14
C GLU A 193 19.58 -8.28 -26.85
N ASN A 194 18.60 -9.19 -26.78
CA ASN A 194 17.18 -8.87 -26.54
C ASN A 194 16.60 -9.50 -25.24
N SER A 195 17.42 -10.19 -24.44
CA SER A 195 16.97 -10.69 -23.14
C SER A 195 17.38 -9.68 -22.07
N GLY A 196 16.41 -8.92 -21.54
CA GLY A 196 16.67 -7.99 -20.44
C GLY A 196 17.31 -8.71 -19.25
N SER A 197 18.20 -8.02 -18.52
CA SER A 197 18.82 -8.55 -17.31
C SER A 197 17.78 -8.70 -16.20
N TRP A 198 17.89 -9.75 -15.40
CA TRP A 198 17.01 -9.99 -14.27
C TRP A 198 17.66 -9.51 -12.97
N LEU A 199 16.97 -8.63 -12.25
CA LEU A 199 17.44 -8.04 -11.02
C LEU A 199 16.35 -8.17 -9.95
N VAL A 200 16.73 -8.60 -8.76
CA VAL A 200 15.85 -8.59 -7.59
C VAL A 200 16.45 -7.64 -6.56
N LEU A 201 15.71 -6.56 -6.29
CA LEU A 201 16.06 -5.59 -5.26
C LEU A 201 15.15 -5.78 -4.05
N GLN A 202 15.77 -5.86 -2.88
CA GLN A 202 15.10 -5.96 -1.59
C GLN A 202 15.38 -4.69 -0.78
N LEU A 203 14.33 -4.02 -0.33
CA LEU A 203 14.42 -2.97 0.69
C LEU A 203 13.98 -3.55 2.02
N THR A 204 14.78 -3.38 3.07
CA THR A 204 14.46 -3.85 4.42
C THR A 204 14.44 -2.68 5.39
N SER A 205 13.46 -2.63 6.28
CA SER A 205 13.41 -1.68 7.40
C SER A 205 12.85 -2.33 8.66
N SER A 206 13.19 -1.77 9.82
CA SER A 206 12.58 -2.16 11.10
C SER A 206 11.15 -1.64 11.25
N GLU A 207 10.75 -0.66 10.44
CA GLU A 207 9.43 -0.02 10.46
C GLU A 207 8.68 -0.20 9.14
N LYS A 208 7.34 -0.29 9.22
CA LYS A 208 6.49 -0.41 8.02
C LYS A 208 6.38 0.95 7.34
N ILE A 209 7.07 1.13 6.22
CA ILE A 209 7.08 2.35 5.43
C ILE A 209 6.16 2.27 4.22
N GLY A 210 5.92 3.43 3.58
CA GLY A 210 5.20 3.50 2.31
C GLY A 210 6.08 3.32 1.08
N PHE A 211 6.71 2.15 0.92
CA PHE A 211 7.51 1.86 -0.29
C PHE A 211 6.64 1.84 -1.55
N LEU A 212 7.04 2.60 -2.59
CA LEU A 212 6.31 2.70 -3.84
C LEU A 212 7.03 1.96 -4.96
N ASP A 213 8.27 2.33 -5.26
CA ASP A 213 9.06 1.65 -6.29
C ASP A 213 10.55 2.03 -6.24
N PHE A 214 11.33 1.45 -7.15
CA PHE A 214 12.69 1.91 -7.45
C PHE A 214 12.74 2.67 -8.77
N GLU A 215 13.60 3.68 -8.83
CA GLU A 215 14.10 4.26 -10.08
C GLU A 215 15.54 3.80 -10.28
N LEU A 216 15.82 3.25 -11.47
CA LEU A 216 17.14 2.77 -11.85
C LEU A 216 17.76 3.69 -12.91
N LYS A 217 19.02 4.07 -12.70
CA LYS A 217 19.83 4.82 -13.67
C LYS A 217 21.12 4.08 -13.98
N ALA A 218 21.55 4.16 -15.23
CA ALA A 218 22.88 3.73 -15.67
C ALA A 218 23.96 4.65 -15.09
N ALA A 219 25.23 4.29 -15.31
CA ALA A 219 26.38 5.04 -14.81
C ALA A 219 26.50 6.46 -15.42
N ASP A 220 25.88 6.70 -16.57
CA ASP A 220 25.79 7.99 -17.26
C ASP A 220 24.54 8.81 -16.87
N ASP A 221 23.85 8.41 -15.79
CA ASP A 221 22.59 8.96 -15.29
C ASP A 221 21.36 8.77 -16.21
N THR A 222 21.47 7.96 -17.27
CA THR A 222 20.32 7.60 -18.11
C THR A 222 19.32 6.74 -17.33
N VAL A 223 18.05 7.15 -17.29
CA VAL A 223 16.97 6.37 -16.67
C VAL A 223 16.73 5.09 -17.47
N LEU A 224 16.81 3.94 -16.80
CA LEU A 224 16.67 2.64 -17.43
C LEU A 224 15.21 2.25 -17.62
N SER A 225 14.95 1.53 -18.71
CA SER A 225 13.65 0.89 -18.97
C SER A 225 13.52 -0.35 -18.08
N VAL A 226 12.53 -0.32 -17.18
CA VAL A 226 12.30 -1.37 -16.20
C VAL A 226 10.90 -1.96 -16.39
N ARG A 227 10.83 -3.29 -16.50
CA ARG A 227 9.59 -4.04 -16.42
C ARG A 227 9.53 -4.80 -15.11
N THR A 228 8.56 -4.45 -14.28
CA THR A 228 8.29 -5.16 -13.03
C THR A 228 7.50 -6.44 -13.33
N SER A 229 8.12 -7.57 -13.08
CA SER A 229 7.55 -8.92 -13.28
C SER A 229 6.85 -9.46 -12.03
N GLY A 230 7.13 -8.87 -10.86
CA GLY A 230 6.53 -9.25 -9.61
C GLY A 230 6.92 -8.32 -8.47
N ARG A 231 6.27 -8.52 -7.33
CA ARG A 231 6.61 -7.87 -6.08
C ARG A 231 6.37 -8.80 -4.90
N GLY A 232 7.22 -8.70 -3.89
CA GLY A 232 7.04 -9.38 -2.61
C GLY A 232 6.87 -8.36 -1.49
N PHE A 233 6.07 -8.71 -0.51
CA PHE A 233 6.09 -8.08 0.81
C PHE A 233 6.24 -9.18 1.84
N GLY A 234 7.21 -9.03 2.72
CA GLY A 234 7.52 -9.98 3.78
C GLY A 234 7.55 -9.30 5.15
N THR A 235 7.16 -10.06 6.16
CA THR A 235 7.39 -9.71 7.56
C THR A 235 8.23 -10.82 8.17
N ALA A 236 9.41 -10.49 8.65
CA ALA A 236 10.24 -11.37 9.47
C ALA A 236 10.31 -10.80 10.90
N GLU A 237 10.86 -11.55 11.85
CA GLU A 237 11.00 -11.08 13.23
C GLU A 237 11.71 -9.71 13.25
N ASN A 238 10.96 -8.68 13.63
CA ASN A 238 11.41 -7.28 13.77
C ASN A 238 11.79 -6.54 12.47
N LYS A 239 11.40 -7.04 11.29
CA LYS A 239 11.66 -6.32 10.03
C LYS A 239 10.59 -6.52 8.96
N TYR A 240 10.49 -5.52 8.11
CA TYR A 240 9.64 -5.47 6.92
C TYR A 240 10.51 -5.49 5.67
N GLU A 241 10.08 -6.27 4.68
CA GLU A 241 10.82 -6.52 3.45
C GLU A 241 9.95 -6.20 2.23
N TRP A 242 10.47 -5.39 1.31
CA TRP A 242 9.83 -5.09 0.03
C TRP A 242 10.72 -5.54 -1.13
N ASN A 243 10.21 -6.48 -1.92
CA ASN A 243 10.92 -7.05 -3.05
C ASN A 243 10.35 -6.56 -4.37
N ARG A 244 11.25 -6.26 -5.31
CA ARG A 244 10.92 -5.96 -6.70
C ARG A 244 11.69 -6.91 -7.61
N TYR A 245 10.94 -7.63 -8.44
CA TYR A 245 11.47 -8.48 -9.49
C TYR A 245 11.45 -7.68 -10.78
N LEU A 246 12.63 -7.38 -11.31
CA LEU A 246 12.83 -6.40 -12.37
C LEU A 246 13.49 -7.07 -13.56
N SER A 247 12.92 -6.87 -14.75
CA SER A 247 13.61 -7.04 -16.01
C SER A 247 14.08 -5.68 -16.49
N VAL A 248 15.39 -5.52 -16.65
CA VAL A 248 16.04 -4.24 -16.93
C VAL A 248 16.77 -4.33 -18.27
N GLU A 249 16.43 -3.44 -19.19
CA GLU A 249 17.09 -3.31 -20.49
C GLU A 249 18.24 -2.29 -20.39
N GLY A 250 19.33 -2.51 -21.13
CA GLY A 250 20.41 -1.53 -21.25
C GLY A 250 21.34 -1.39 -20.04
N ILE A 251 21.45 -2.43 -19.19
CA ILE A 251 22.51 -2.46 -18.18
C ILE A 251 23.85 -2.65 -18.89
N GLU A 252 24.69 -1.61 -18.86
CA GLU A 252 26.09 -1.67 -19.27
C GLU A 252 27.00 -1.62 -18.04
N GLY A 253 27.91 -2.59 -17.91
CA GLY A 253 28.82 -2.68 -16.76
C GLY A 253 28.25 -3.44 -15.56
N ASN A 254 28.75 -3.12 -14.36
CA ASN A 254 28.48 -3.84 -13.12
C ASN A 254 27.90 -2.96 -12.00
N GLU A 255 27.58 -1.70 -12.29
CA GLU A 255 27.06 -0.74 -11.32
C GLU A 255 25.79 -0.07 -11.82
N LEU A 256 24.87 0.24 -10.90
CA LEU A 256 23.66 1.02 -11.16
C LEU A 256 23.44 2.06 -10.06
N SER A 257 22.84 3.18 -10.43
CA SER A 257 22.30 4.15 -9.48
C SER A 257 20.84 3.79 -9.18
N VAL A 258 20.50 3.67 -7.90
CA VAL A 258 19.14 3.32 -7.43
C VAL A 258 18.60 4.42 -6.54
N THR A 259 17.39 4.86 -6.84
CA THR A 259 16.62 5.77 -6.00
C THR A 259 15.36 5.07 -5.51
N VAL A 260 15.07 5.17 -4.21
CA VAL A 260 13.86 4.62 -3.61
C VAL A 260 12.78 5.67 -3.64
N ARG A 261 11.64 5.36 -4.26
CA ARG A 261 10.43 6.20 -4.19
C ARG A 261 9.55 5.73 -3.04
N HIS A 262 9.17 6.64 -2.15
CA HIS A 262 8.36 6.32 -0.97
C HIS A 262 7.31 7.40 -0.69
N ALA A 263 6.24 7.00 -0.02
CA ALA A 263 5.23 7.91 0.52
C ALA A 263 5.76 8.58 1.80
N VAL A 264 5.39 9.84 1.99
CA VAL A 264 5.81 10.66 3.14
C VAL A 264 4.60 11.20 3.90
N ASN A 265 4.82 11.68 5.12
CA ASN A 265 3.76 12.24 5.98
C ASN A 265 2.61 11.25 6.16
N LEU A 266 2.96 10.00 6.46
CA LEU A 266 2.01 8.91 6.62
C LEU A 266 1.06 9.21 7.78
N LYS A 267 -0.25 9.03 7.53
CA LYS A 267 -1.29 9.20 8.53
C LYS A 267 -2.06 7.91 8.72
N ARG A 268 -2.27 7.51 9.98
CA ARG A 268 -3.16 6.40 10.31
C ARG A 268 -4.59 6.93 10.39
N ILE A 269 -5.52 6.24 9.77
CA ILE A 269 -6.95 6.48 9.91
C ILE A 269 -7.68 5.16 10.15
N MET A 270 -8.85 5.25 10.76
CA MET A 270 -9.76 4.12 10.90
C MET A 270 -10.75 4.17 9.74
N ALA A 271 -10.62 3.24 8.80
CA ALA A 271 -11.53 3.11 7.67
C ALA A 271 -12.75 2.29 8.11
N SER A 272 -13.90 2.94 8.22
CA SER A 272 -15.14 2.28 8.64
C SER A 272 -15.70 1.38 7.55
N VAL A 273 -16.09 0.17 7.97
CA VAL A 273 -16.67 -0.87 7.14
C VAL A 273 -18.11 -1.08 7.60
N ASP A 274 -19.04 -1.00 6.66
CA ASP A 274 -20.43 -1.43 6.81
C ASP A 274 -20.91 -1.97 5.48
N ILE A 275 -20.64 -3.26 5.23
CA ILE A 275 -20.89 -3.90 3.95
C ILE A 275 -21.79 -5.09 4.16
N ARG A 276 -22.92 -5.10 3.45
CA ARG A 276 -23.81 -6.26 3.32
C ARG A 276 -23.70 -6.85 1.92
N SER A 277 -23.40 -8.14 1.84
CA SER A 277 -23.32 -8.91 0.59
C SER A 277 -24.46 -9.91 0.51
N GLY A 278 -25.18 -9.95 -0.61
CA GLY A 278 -26.12 -11.04 -0.89
C GLY A 278 -25.39 -12.36 -1.15
N LEU A 279 -26.00 -13.47 -0.76
CA LEU A 279 -25.47 -14.82 -1.00
C LEU A 279 -26.06 -15.48 -2.26
N PHE A 280 -26.97 -14.81 -2.97
CA PHE A 280 -27.60 -15.32 -4.19
C PHE A 280 -26.66 -15.20 -5.41
N GLY A 281 -26.45 -16.30 -6.15
CA GLY A 281 -25.73 -16.32 -7.43
C GLY A 281 -24.28 -16.85 -7.39
N GLN A 282 -23.98 -17.82 -6.53
CA GLN A 282 -22.63 -18.36 -6.31
C GLN A 282 -22.07 -19.13 -7.54
N MET A 283 -20.81 -18.84 -7.89
CA MET A 283 -20.00 -19.62 -8.84
C MET A 283 -19.62 -20.96 -8.21
N GLU A 284 -19.90 -22.06 -8.93
CA GLU A 284 -19.55 -23.43 -8.55
C GLU A 284 -18.02 -23.66 -8.44
N LYS A 285 -17.65 -24.41 -7.39
CA LYS A 285 -16.53 -25.36 -7.28
C LYS A 285 -15.35 -25.19 -8.25
N MET A 286 -14.19 -24.80 -7.71
CA MET A 286 -12.93 -25.44 -8.12
C MET A 286 -12.68 -26.64 -7.21
N GLU A 287 -13.29 -27.78 -7.56
CA GLU A 287 -12.70 -29.06 -7.15
C GLU A 287 -11.41 -29.23 -7.94
N MET A 288 -10.26 -29.13 -7.26
CA MET A 288 -9.04 -29.69 -7.82
C MET A 288 -9.26 -31.20 -7.95
N LYS A 289 -9.44 -31.68 -9.18
CA LYS A 289 -9.29 -33.10 -9.47
C LYS A 289 -7.87 -33.50 -9.04
N LYS A 290 -7.77 -34.37 -8.04
CA LYS A 290 -6.59 -35.21 -7.86
C LYS A 290 -6.45 -36.01 -9.16
N GLU A 291 -5.48 -35.67 -10.00
CA GLU A 291 -4.99 -36.62 -11.00
C GLU A 291 -4.42 -37.81 -10.23
N GLY A 292 -5.11 -38.94 -10.36
CA GLY A 292 -4.63 -40.21 -9.85
C GLY A 292 -3.34 -40.59 -10.56
N ASN A 293 -2.33 -40.94 -9.78
CA ASN A 293 -1.19 -41.72 -10.25
C ASN A 293 -1.71 -43.01 -10.90
N GLY A 294 -1.66 -43.06 -12.23
CA GLY A 294 -1.81 -44.27 -13.02
C GLY A 294 -0.48 -44.61 -13.67
N HIS A 295 0.34 -45.39 -12.97
CA HIS A 295 1.37 -46.22 -13.58
C HIS A 295 1.31 -47.59 -12.91
N GLU A 296 0.53 -48.49 -13.51
CA GLU A 296 0.95 -49.88 -13.68
C GLU A 296 1.69 -49.99 -15.02
#